data_AF-A0A285YVI4-F1
#
_entry.id   AF-A0A285YVI4-F1
#
_cell.length_a   1.000
_cell.length_b   1.000
_cell.length_c   1.000
_cell.angle_alpha   90.00
_cell.angle_beta   90.00
_cell.angle_gamma   90.00
#
_symmetry.space_group_name_H-M   'P 1'
#
loop_
_entity.id
_entity.type
_entity.pdbx_description
1 polymer ?
#
loop_
_entity_poly.entity_id
_entity_poly.type
_entity_poly.pdbx_seq_one_letter_code
_entity_poly.pdbx_strand_id
1 'polypeptide(L)'
;MKKIVPDPPHTFDLPPGKSLSRAISEGVVPIEFALMNVSHYLMFAYSDSRRALERIQDEETRQLLEHGLRAMQIAWGQAHGVSLVWSLRSSAARAALRSTRLLPHLFRANYS
;
A
#
# COMPACT_ATOMS: atom_id res chain seq x y z
N MET A 1 26.91 5.89 0.76
CA MET A 1 25.50 5.63 1.13
C MET A 1 25.02 4.41 0.34
N LYS A 2 24.49 3.36 0.99
CA LYS A 2 23.77 2.31 0.26
C LYS A 2 22.51 2.95 -0.31
N LYS A 3 22.34 2.93 -1.62
CA LYS A 3 21.13 3.42 -2.28
C LYS A 3 19.98 2.57 -1.75
N ILE A 4 19.06 3.16 -1.00
CA ILE A 4 17.83 2.47 -0.60
C ILE A 4 17.04 2.32 -1.89
N VAL A 5 16.97 1.10 -2.39
CA VAL A 5 16.14 0.76 -3.54
C VAL A 5 14.78 0.38 -2.98
N PRO A 6 13.69 1.06 -3.37
CA PRO A 6 12.34 0.63 -3.00
C PRO A 6 12.09 -0.79 -3.48
N ASP A 7 11.38 -1.59 -2.68
CA ASP A 7 10.99 -2.92 -3.11
C ASP A 7 10.15 -2.84 -4.40
N PRO A 8 10.32 -3.80 -5.34
CA PRO A 8 9.55 -3.79 -6.57
C PRO A 8 8.04 -3.99 -6.29
N PRO A 9 7.15 -3.51 -7.16
CA PRO A 9 5.72 -3.79 -7.06
C PRO A 9 5.47 -5.31 -7.06
N HIS A 10 4.52 -5.75 -6.24
CA HIS A 10 4.04 -7.12 -6.25
C HIS A 10 3.27 -7.42 -7.54
N THR A 11 3.44 -8.62 -8.07
CA THR A 11 2.57 -9.16 -9.12
C THR A 11 1.60 -10.15 -8.48
N PHE A 12 0.33 -10.13 -8.89
CA PHE A 12 -0.70 -11.02 -8.37
C PHE A 12 -1.12 -12.00 -9.46
N ASP A 13 -0.81 -13.28 -9.29
CA ASP A 13 -1.33 -14.35 -10.16
C ASP A 13 -2.73 -14.73 -9.69
N LEU A 14 -3.73 -14.03 -10.24
CA LEU A 14 -5.13 -14.24 -9.88
C LEU A 14 -5.70 -15.48 -10.60
N PRO A 15 -6.54 -16.28 -9.93
CA PRO A 15 -7.31 -17.32 -10.61
C PRO A 15 -8.15 -16.75 -11.77
N PRO A 16 -8.35 -17.50 -12.87
CA PRO A 16 -9.13 -17.04 -14.00
C PRO A 16 -10.52 -16.54 -13.59
N GLY A 17 -10.92 -15.38 -14.13
CA GLY A 17 -12.22 -14.76 -13.85
C GLY A 17 -12.34 -14.09 -12.48
N LYS A 18 -11.28 -14.06 -11.67
CA LYS A 18 -11.30 -13.43 -10.34
C LYS A 18 -10.75 -12.00 -10.40
N SER A 19 -11.56 -11.04 -9.97
CA SER A 19 -11.09 -9.66 -9.79
C SER A 19 -10.13 -9.55 -8.59
N LEU A 20 -9.23 -8.56 -8.63
CA LEU A 20 -8.34 -8.25 -7.50
C LEU A 20 -9.14 -7.97 -6.22
N SER A 21 -10.24 -7.21 -6.32
CA SER A 21 -11.11 -6.92 -5.19
C SER A 21 -11.63 -8.20 -4.53
N ARG A 22 -12.07 -9.18 -5.33
CA ARG A 22 -12.58 -10.45 -4.82
C ARG A 22 -11.47 -11.33 -4.24
N ALA A 23 -10.28 -11.32 -4.85
CA ALA A 23 -9.11 -12.01 -4.31
C ALA A 23 -8.66 -11.44 -2.95
N ILE A 24 -8.77 -10.13 -2.75
CA ILE A 24 -8.51 -9.47 -1.46
C ILE A 24 -9.58 -9.87 -0.44
N SER A 25 -10.87 -9.76 -0.78
CA SER A 25 -11.97 -10.10 0.15
C SER A 25 -11.94 -11.55 0.62
N GLU A 26 -11.49 -12.48 -0.24
CA GLU A 26 -11.36 -13.90 0.09
C GLU A 26 -10.01 -14.25 0.74
N GLY A 27 -9.15 -13.26 1.02
CA GLY A 27 -7.87 -13.46 1.68
C GLY A 27 -6.78 -14.12 0.83
N VAL A 28 -7.01 -14.27 -0.49
CA VAL A 28 -6.03 -14.82 -1.44
C VAL A 28 -4.89 -13.81 -1.67
N VAL A 29 -5.22 -12.53 -1.76
CA VAL A 29 -4.24 -11.44 -1.87
C VAL A 29 -4.25 -10.59 -0.59
N PRO A 30 -3.11 -10.45 0.10
CA PRO A 30 -2.99 -9.52 1.20
C PRO A 30 -3.24 -8.08 0.72
N ILE A 31 -4.18 -7.38 1.36
CA ILE A 31 -4.53 -6.00 0.99
C ILE A 31 -3.35 -5.05 1.16
N GLU A 32 -2.41 -5.34 2.06
CA GLU A 32 -1.18 -4.58 2.26
C GLU A 32 -0.35 -4.50 0.98
N PHE A 33 -0.25 -5.62 0.25
CA PHE A 33 0.49 -5.66 -1.01
C PHE A 33 -0.22 -4.86 -2.10
N ALA A 34 -1.56 -4.90 -2.13
CA ALA A 34 -2.33 -4.09 -3.06
C ALA A 34 -2.15 -2.58 -2.76
N LEU A 35 -2.19 -2.17 -1.49
CA LEU A 35 -1.97 -0.77 -1.09
C LEU A 35 -0.53 -0.30 -1.36
N MET A 36 0.45 -1.17 -1.16
CA MET A 36 1.85 -0.88 -1.49
C MET A 36 2.04 -0.72 -3.00
N ASN A 37 1.39 -1.56 -3.82
CA ASN A 37 1.40 -1.41 -5.27
C ASN A 37 0.82 -0.08 -5.74
N VAL A 38 -0.31 0.36 -5.17
CA VAL A 38 -0.89 1.68 -5.50
C VAL A 38 0.13 2.79 -5.26
N SER A 39 0.85 2.74 -4.13
CA SER A 39 1.90 3.71 -3.81
C SER A 39 3.04 3.69 -4.83
N HIS A 40 3.51 2.50 -5.23
CA HIS A 40 4.58 2.37 -6.23
C HIS A 40 4.16 2.90 -7.61
N TYR A 41 2.99 2.52 -8.10
CA TYR A 41 2.52 2.96 -9.42
C TYR A 41 2.22 4.45 -9.47
N LEU A 42 1.68 5.04 -8.38
CA LEU A 42 1.51 6.49 -8.29
C LEU A 42 2.86 7.21 -8.28
N MET A 43 3.87 6.68 -7.59
CA MET A 43 5.23 7.23 -7.61
C MET A 43 5.84 7.21 -9.02
N PHE A 44 5.68 6.12 -9.76
CA PHE A 44 6.14 6.05 -11.16
C PHE A 44 5.40 7.05 -12.05
N ALA A 45 4.07 7.02 -12.02
CA ALA A 45 3.25 7.94 -12.82
C ALA A 45 3.57 9.40 -12.52
N TYR A 46 3.73 9.75 -11.24
CA TYR A 46 4.11 11.10 -10.82
C TYR A 46 5.50 11.47 -11.33
N SER A 47 6.49 10.59 -11.20
CA SER A 47 7.88 10.87 -11.61
C SER A 47 7.99 11.08 -13.11
N ASP A 48 7.33 10.25 -13.90
CA ASP A 48 7.34 10.38 -15.37
C ASP A 48 6.52 11.59 -15.82
N SER A 49 5.37 11.84 -15.22
CA SER A 49 4.55 13.02 -15.50
C SER A 49 5.26 14.32 -15.11
N ARG A 50 6.04 14.34 -14.01
CA ARG A 50 6.86 15.50 -13.63
C ARG A 50 7.95 15.79 -14.65
N ARG A 51 8.64 14.77 -15.13
CA ARG A 51 9.62 14.90 -16.21
C ARG A 51 8.97 15.37 -17.51
N ALA A 52 7.76 14.90 -17.81
CA ALA A 52 7.01 15.35 -18.99
C ALA A 52 6.65 16.84 -18.87
N LEU A 53 6.21 17.29 -17.70
CA LEU A 53 5.84 18.68 -17.42
C LEU A 53 6.97 19.66 -17.77
N GLU A 54 8.22 19.32 -17.44
CA GLU A 54 9.41 20.15 -17.73
C GLU A 54 9.63 20.42 -19.23
N ARG A 55 9.01 19.63 -20.11
CA ARG A 55 9.17 19.72 -21.57
C ARG A 55 8.00 20.42 -22.27
N ILE A 56 6.93 20.73 -21.55
CA ILE A 56 5.73 21.34 -22.13
C ILE A 56 5.92 22.86 -22.19
N GLN A 57 5.83 23.42 -23.39
CA GLN A 57 5.88 24.87 -23.61
C GLN A 57 4.50 25.53 -23.59
N ASP A 58 3.46 24.77 -23.96
CA ASP A 58 2.08 25.25 -23.94
C ASP A 58 1.59 25.41 -22.49
N GLU A 59 1.23 26.64 -22.14
CA GLU A 59 0.90 27.01 -20.76
C GLU A 59 -0.39 26.34 -20.27
N GLU A 60 -1.41 26.22 -21.12
CA GLU A 60 -2.68 25.57 -20.76
C GLU A 60 -2.46 24.09 -20.45
N THR A 61 -1.77 23.38 -21.35
CA THR A 61 -1.43 21.96 -21.16
C THR A 61 -0.54 21.76 -19.92
N ARG A 62 0.39 22.68 -19.68
CA ARG A 62 1.27 22.66 -18.50
C ARG A 62 0.44 22.77 -17.21
N GLN A 63 -0.49 23.72 -17.14
CA GLN A 63 -1.38 23.90 -15.99
C GLN A 63 -2.30 22.69 -15.77
N LEU A 64 -2.86 22.11 -16.83
CA LEU A 64 -3.66 20.90 -16.75
C LEU A 64 -2.86 19.72 -16.16
N LEU A 65 -1.63 19.52 -16.63
CA LEU A 65 -0.77 18.46 -16.10
C LEU A 65 -0.34 18.74 -14.65
N GLU A 66 -0.08 19.99 -14.27
CA GLU A 66 0.17 20.36 -12.87
C GLU A 66 -1.01 20.01 -11.95
N HIS A 67 -2.25 20.25 -12.39
CA HIS A 67 -3.44 19.84 -11.65
C HIS A 67 -3.52 18.32 -11.49
N GLY A 68 -3.25 17.57 -12.57
CA GLY A 68 -3.17 16.11 -12.51
C GLY A 68 -2.11 15.61 -11.53
N LEU A 69 -0.92 16.21 -11.57
CA LEU A 69 0.18 15.89 -10.65
C LEU A 69 -0.18 16.18 -9.18
N ARG A 70 -0.86 17.30 -8.91
CA ARG A 70 -1.37 17.61 -7.56
C ARG A 70 -2.38 16.55 -7.10
N ALA A 71 -3.31 16.13 -7.96
CA ALA A 71 -4.27 15.08 -7.65
C ALA A 71 -3.57 13.73 -7.36
N MET A 72 -2.54 13.37 -8.12
CA MET A 72 -1.73 12.16 -7.88
C MET A 72 -1.02 12.19 -6.53
N GLN A 73 -0.45 13.34 -6.12
CA GLN A 73 0.18 13.48 -4.81
C GLN A 73 -0.81 13.27 -3.66
N ILE A 74 -2.02 13.82 -3.80
CA ILE A 74 -3.09 13.63 -2.81
C ILE A 74 -3.48 12.16 -2.73
N ALA A 75 -3.72 11.52 -3.89
CA ALA A 75 -4.05 10.09 -3.95
C ALA A 75 -2.96 9.22 -3.32
N TRP A 76 -1.68 9.55 -3.56
CA TRP A 76 -0.55 8.83 -2.96
C TRP A 76 -0.51 9.00 -1.45
N GLY A 77 -0.68 10.23 -0.94
CA GLY A 77 -0.77 10.49 0.49
C GLY A 77 -1.91 9.73 1.16
N GLN A 78 -3.08 9.66 0.52
CA GLN A 78 -4.23 8.88 1.01
C GLN A 78 -3.94 7.38 1.01
N ALA A 79 -3.40 6.83 -0.07
CA ALA A 79 -3.03 5.41 -0.16
C ALA A 79 -2.00 5.02 0.90
N HIS A 80 -0.99 5.87 1.12
CA HIS A 80 0.00 5.67 2.16
C HIS A 80 -0.62 5.70 3.56
N GLY A 81 -1.53 6.65 3.83
CA GLY A 81 -2.26 6.73 5.10
C GLY A 81 -3.10 5.47 5.38
N VAL A 82 -3.83 4.97 4.37
CA VAL A 82 -4.62 3.73 4.48
C VAL A 82 -3.70 2.53 4.76
N SER A 83 -2.59 2.42 4.04
CA SER A 83 -1.58 1.36 4.25
C SER A 83 -1.05 1.36 5.69
N LEU A 84 -0.68 2.54 6.21
CA LEU A 84 -0.16 2.68 7.56
C LEU A 84 -1.19 2.28 8.62
N VAL A 85 -2.42 2.80 8.53
CA VAL A 85 -3.52 2.47 9.46
C VAL A 85 -3.81 0.97 9.42
N TRP A 86 -3.82 0.37 8.24
CA TRP A 86 -4.04 -1.06 8.09
C TRP A 86 -2.92 -1.90 8.74
N SER A 87 -1.67 -1.53 8.52
CA SER A 87 -0.52 -2.21 9.12
C SER A 87 -0.54 -2.16 10.65
N LEU A 88 -0.91 -0.99 11.22
CA LEU A 88 -1.07 -0.81 12.66
C LEU A 88 -2.19 -1.68 13.23
N ARG A 89 -3.38 -1.67 12.59
CA ARG A 89 -4.51 -2.51 13.01
C ARG A 89 -4.17 -3.99 12.96
N SER A 90 -3.52 -4.43 11.89
CA SER A 90 -3.12 -5.83 11.72
C SER A 90 -2.08 -6.25 12.76
N SER A 91 -1.15 -5.36 13.11
CA SER A 91 -0.14 -5.61 14.14
C SER A 91 -0.76 -5.66 15.54
N ALA A 92 -1.69 -4.77 15.86
CA ALA A 92 -2.44 -4.79 17.10
C ALA A 92 -3.29 -6.05 17.24
N ALA A 93 -3.99 -6.46 16.17
CA ALA A 93 -4.76 -7.71 16.15
C ALA A 93 -3.86 -8.95 16.37
N ARG A 94 -2.68 -8.98 15.73
CA ARG A 94 -1.68 -10.05 15.95
C ARG A 94 -1.16 -10.07 17.40
N ALA A 95 -0.92 -8.91 17.99
CA ALA A 95 -0.47 -8.81 19.39
C ALA A 95 -1.54 -9.31 20.37
N ALA A 96 -2.82 -8.94 20.15
CA ALA A 96 -3.94 -9.41 20.94
C ALA A 96 -4.09 -10.94 20.85
N LEU A 97 -4.08 -11.51 19.64
CA LEU A 97 -4.14 -12.96 19.44
C LEU A 97 -2.99 -13.72 20.11
N ARG A 98 -1.77 -13.19 20.09
CA ARG A 98 -0.62 -13.77 20.81
C ARG A 98 -0.85 -13.74 22.32
N SER A 99 -1.30 -12.62 22.86
CA SER A 99 -1.64 -12.48 24.29
C SER A 99 -2.72 -13.48 24.71
N THR A 100 -3.79 -13.61 23.94
CA THR A 100 -4.87 -14.59 24.19
C THR A 100 -4.41 -16.04 24.11
N ARG A 101 -3.47 -16.38 23.22
CA ARG A 101 -2.87 -17.73 23.16
C ARG A 101 -1.88 -18.01 24.28
N LEU A 102 -1.25 -16.98 24.86
CA LEU A 102 -0.33 -17.13 26.00
C LEU A 102 -1.08 -17.24 27.34
N LEU A 103 -2.30 -16.70 27.44
CA LEU A 103 -3.14 -16.77 28.64
C LEU A 103 -3.38 -18.22 29.17
N PRO A 104 -3.70 -19.23 28.35
CA PRO A 104 -3.83 -20.62 28.79
C PRO A 104 -2.53 -21.22 29.35
N HIS A 105 -1.37 -20.87 28.78
CA HIS A 105 -0.08 -21.37 29.24
C HIS A 105 0.34 -20.75 30.59
N LEU A 106 0.01 -19.47 30.80
CA LEU A 106 0.23 -18.78 32.07
C LEU A 106 -0.71 -19.27 33.18
N PHE A 107 -1.97 -19.59 32.84
CA PHE A 107 -2.89 -20.22 33.80
C PHE A 107 -2.44 -21.64 34.17
N ARG A 108 -1.95 -22.43 33.22
CA ARG A 108 -1.48 -23.79 33.52
C ARG A 108 -0.19 -23.82 34.37
N ALA A 109 0.69 -22.83 34.20
CA ALA A 109 1.94 -22.71 34.95
C ALA A 109 1.77 -22.22 36.41
N ASN A 110 0.67 -21.52 36.73
CA ASN A 110 0.43 -20.97 38.07
C ASN A 110 -0.52 -21.82 38.95
N TYR A 111 -1.09 -22.91 38.42
CA TYR A 111 -2.02 -23.80 39.13
C TYR A 111 -1.57 -25.28 39.12
N SER A 112 -0.27 -25.55 38.98
CA SER A 112 0.32 -26.89 39.17
C SER A 112 1.19 -26.94 40.41
#